data_AF-A0A9D6Y981-F1
#
_entry.id   AF-A0A9D6Y981-F1
#
_cell.length_a   1.000
_cell.length_b   1.000
_cell.length_c   1.000
_cell.angle_alpha   90.00
_cell.angle_beta   90.00
_cell.angle_gamma   90.00
#
_symmetry.space_group_name_H-M   'P 1'
#
loop_
_entity.id
_entity.type
_entity.pdbx_description
1 polymer ?
#
loop_
_entity_poly.entity_id
_entity_poly.type
_entity_poly.pdbx_seq_one_letter_code
_entity_poly.pdbx_strand_id
1 'polypeptide(L)'
;MTNPGAFENQPGFIPPHGGYQKLKSYQMSELVYDATVKFCDRFIDPRSRTHDQMVQAARSGNKNIAEGSQVSGTSKKMELKLVGVARASLEELLGDYQDFLRQRGLGMWPKDHPMARTVPPRPSFSRNRTNPPKPVTPPHPSDSSNALPPKLGTAQPKPPNPS
;
A
#
# COMPACT_ATOMS: atom_id res chain seq x y z
N MET A 1 -47.35 -1.47 -28.63
CA MET A 1 -46.00 -1.82 -29.12
C MET A 1 -45.04 -1.61 -27.97
N THR A 2 -44.70 -2.67 -27.25
CA THR A 2 -43.84 -2.66 -26.05
C THR A 2 -42.38 -2.67 -26.46
N ASN A 3 -41.61 -1.73 -25.92
CA ASN A 3 -40.18 -1.56 -26.13
C ASN A 3 -39.43 -2.69 -25.38
N PRO A 4 -38.69 -3.59 -26.03
CA PRO A 4 -37.97 -4.64 -25.34
C PRO A 4 -36.79 -4.06 -24.55
N GLY A 5 -36.61 -4.60 -23.35
CA GLY A 5 -35.82 -4.04 -22.27
C GLY A 5 -34.36 -3.77 -22.62
N ALA A 6 -33.86 -2.70 -21.99
CA ALA A 6 -32.44 -2.45 -21.86
C ALA A 6 -31.76 -3.69 -21.24
N PHE A 7 -30.87 -4.31 -22.02
CA PHE A 7 -30.01 -5.38 -21.51
C PHE A 7 -29.09 -4.78 -20.44
N GLU A 8 -29.34 -5.16 -19.18
CA GLU A 8 -28.44 -4.91 -18.07
C GLU A 8 -27.05 -5.46 -18.39
N ASN A 9 -26.02 -4.64 -18.16
CA ASN A 9 -24.62 -4.99 -18.30
C ASN A 9 -24.28 -6.17 -17.37
N GLN A 10 -24.35 -7.39 -17.88
CA GLN A 10 -23.77 -8.57 -17.23
C GLN A 10 -22.26 -8.35 -17.13
N PRO A 11 -21.63 -8.43 -15.95
CA PRO A 11 -20.19 -8.33 -15.83
C PRO A 11 -19.56 -9.47 -16.64
N GLY A 12 -18.72 -9.12 -17.62
CA GLY A 12 -18.01 -10.10 -18.43
C GLY A 12 -17.23 -11.09 -17.55
N PHE A 13 -17.02 -12.31 -18.06
CA PHE A 13 -16.33 -13.41 -17.36
C PHE A 13 -14.99 -12.99 -16.72
N ILE A 14 -14.32 -12.01 -17.32
CA ILE A 14 -13.08 -11.42 -16.79
C ILE A 14 -13.42 -10.12 -16.05
N PRO A 15 -13.14 -10.02 -14.74
CA PRO A 15 -13.31 -8.79 -13.99
C PRO A 15 -12.43 -7.65 -14.53
N PRO A 16 -12.79 -6.37 -14.32
CA PRO A 16 -11.95 -5.24 -14.70
C PRO A 16 -10.52 -5.35 -14.11
N HIS A 17 -9.51 -5.19 -14.95
CA HIS A 17 -8.08 -5.29 -14.61
C HIS A 17 -7.25 -4.33 -15.48
N GLY A 18 -5.95 -4.19 -15.21
CA GLY A 18 -5.04 -3.37 -16.03
C GLY A 18 -5.16 -1.84 -15.89
N GLY A 19 -6.08 -1.34 -15.07
CA GLY A 19 -6.25 0.10 -14.75
C GLY A 19 -5.18 0.67 -13.80
N TYR A 20 -3.96 0.14 -13.81
CA TYR A 20 -2.91 0.42 -12.82
C TYR A 20 -2.54 1.90 -12.71
N GLN A 21 -2.64 2.64 -13.80
CA GLN A 21 -2.39 4.09 -13.85
C GLN A 21 -3.30 4.86 -12.90
N LYS A 22 -4.48 4.33 -12.55
CA LYS A 22 -5.42 4.93 -11.58
C LYS A 22 -5.16 4.50 -10.14
N LEU A 23 -4.26 3.53 -9.91
CA LEU A 23 -3.92 3.07 -8.56
C LEU A 23 -3.06 4.11 -7.86
N LYS A 24 -3.48 4.50 -6.66
CA LYS A 24 -2.70 5.43 -5.82
C LYS A 24 -1.33 4.86 -5.48
N SER A 25 -1.23 3.54 -5.30
CA SER A 25 0.04 2.84 -5.06
C SER A 25 0.99 2.96 -6.25
N TYR A 26 0.50 2.87 -7.49
CA TYR A 26 1.33 3.03 -8.69
C TYR A 26 1.82 4.48 -8.85
N GLN A 27 0.92 5.46 -8.77
CA GLN A 27 1.31 6.87 -8.90
C GLN A 27 2.29 7.30 -7.79
N MET A 28 2.10 6.81 -6.56
CA MET A 28 3.06 7.07 -5.48
C MET A 28 4.40 6.36 -5.71
N SER A 29 4.41 5.13 -6.22
CA SER A 29 5.67 4.42 -6.50
C SER A 29 6.42 5.03 -7.68
N GLU A 30 5.72 5.62 -8.64
CA GLU A 30 6.31 6.40 -9.74
C GLU A 30 7.01 7.66 -9.21
N LEU A 31 6.34 8.42 -8.33
CA LEU A 31 6.96 9.56 -7.64
C LEU A 31 8.20 9.12 -6.84
N VAL A 32 8.12 8.01 -6.11
CA VAL A 32 9.25 7.45 -5.35
C VAL A 32 10.39 7.07 -6.28
N TYR A 33 10.11 6.52 -7.46
CA TYR A 33 11.13 6.17 -8.44
C TYR A 33 11.86 7.42 -8.96
N ASP A 34 11.11 8.43 -9.43
CA ASP A 34 11.69 9.67 -9.93
C ASP A 34 12.49 10.42 -8.85
N ALA A 35 11.98 10.44 -7.62
CA ALA A 35 12.68 11.03 -6.48
C ALA A 35 13.97 10.27 -6.15
N THR A 36 13.93 8.94 -6.20
CA THR A 36 15.10 8.10 -5.94
C THR A 36 16.20 8.32 -6.98
N VAL A 37 15.85 8.38 -8.27
CA VAL A 37 16.85 8.68 -9.32
C VAL A 37 17.53 10.02 -9.03
N LYS A 38 16.76 11.08 -8.79
CA LYS A 38 17.32 12.41 -8.48
C LYS A 38 18.12 12.45 -7.19
N PHE A 39 17.70 11.67 -6.18
CA PHE A 39 18.43 11.55 -4.92
C PHE A 39 19.78 10.86 -5.14
N CYS A 40 19.79 9.71 -5.82
CA CYS A 40 20.98 8.94 -6.09
C CYS A 40 21.98 9.74 -6.92
N ASP A 41 21.53 10.40 -8.01
CA ASP A 41 22.38 11.24 -8.85
C ASP A 41 23.02 12.42 -8.12
N ARG A 42 22.38 12.89 -7.04
CA ARG A 42 22.85 14.04 -6.27
C ARG A 42 23.72 13.67 -5.07
N PHE A 43 23.41 12.58 -4.39
CA PHE A 43 23.96 12.28 -3.06
C PHE A 43 24.75 10.97 -2.97
N ILE A 44 24.68 10.13 -4.00
CA ILE A 44 25.35 8.84 -4.05
C ILE A 44 26.33 8.84 -5.22
N ASP A 45 27.51 8.24 -5.06
CA ASP A 45 28.44 8.08 -6.17
C ASP A 45 27.78 7.26 -7.29
N PRO A 46 27.66 7.78 -8.52
CA PRO A 46 27.05 7.06 -9.65
C PRO A 46 27.73 5.74 -10.00
N ARG A 47 28.98 5.52 -9.56
CA ARG A 47 29.70 4.26 -9.78
C ARG A 47 29.53 3.27 -8.62
N SER A 48 28.85 3.67 -7.54
CA SER A 48 28.68 2.82 -6.38
C SER A 48 27.56 1.81 -6.58
N ARG A 49 27.73 0.65 -5.97
CA ARG A 49 26.70 -0.39 -5.93
C ARG A 49 25.40 0.09 -5.26
N THR A 50 25.50 0.98 -4.29
CA THR A 50 24.35 1.56 -3.60
C THR A 50 23.47 2.40 -4.54
N HIS A 51 24.07 3.15 -5.48
CA HIS A 51 23.30 3.89 -6.48
C HIS A 51 22.42 2.93 -7.29
N ASP A 52 23.04 1.90 -7.88
CA ASP A 52 22.34 0.89 -8.67
C ASP A 52 21.24 0.19 -7.86
N GLN A 53 21.53 -0.21 -6.62
CA GLN A 53 20.59 -0.93 -5.77
C GLN A 53 19.35 -0.11 -5.45
N MET A 54 19.53 1.14 -5.03
CA MET A 54 18.40 2.03 -4.71
C MET A 54 17.53 2.29 -5.94
N VAL A 55 18.14 2.61 -7.08
CA VAL A 55 17.41 2.88 -8.34
C VAL A 55 16.66 1.62 -8.80
N GLN A 56 17.28 0.44 -8.70
CA GLN A 56 16.65 -0.82 -9.08
C GLN A 56 15.51 -1.23 -8.15
N ALA A 57 15.67 -1.06 -6.83
CA ALA A 57 14.63 -1.35 -5.85
C ALA A 57 13.39 -0.48 -6.10
N ALA A 58 13.59 0.82 -6.32
CA ALA A 58 12.51 1.75 -6.67
C ALA A 58 11.81 1.36 -7.99
N ARG A 59 12.58 1.05 -9.04
CA ARG A 59 12.05 0.61 -10.33
C ARG A 59 11.27 -0.70 -10.23
N SER A 60 11.82 -1.68 -9.52
CA SER A 60 11.20 -2.99 -9.28
C SER A 60 9.85 -2.84 -8.56
N GLY A 61 9.81 -2.01 -7.50
CA GLY A 61 8.59 -1.71 -6.78
C GLY A 61 7.49 -1.15 -7.70
N ASN A 62 7.82 -0.16 -8.52
CA ASN A 62 6.87 0.43 -9.46
C ASN A 62 6.36 -0.56 -10.54
N LYS A 63 7.27 -1.32 -11.17
CA LYS A 63 6.91 -2.28 -12.24
C LYS A 63 6.05 -3.43 -11.74
N ASN A 64 6.38 -4.01 -10.59
CA ASN A 64 5.61 -5.12 -10.02
C ASN A 64 4.18 -4.69 -9.64
N ILE A 65 3.95 -3.43 -9.24
CA ILE A 65 2.58 -2.91 -9.02
C ILE A 65 1.79 -2.87 -10.34
N ALA A 66 2.41 -2.36 -11.41
CA ALA A 66 1.78 -2.30 -12.71
C ALA A 66 1.45 -3.70 -13.25
N GLU A 67 2.43 -4.59 -13.25
CA GLU A 67 2.28 -5.97 -13.72
C GLU A 67 1.25 -6.74 -12.89
N GLY A 68 1.29 -6.63 -11.55
CA GLY A 68 0.33 -7.27 -10.67
C GLY A 68 -1.10 -6.84 -10.96
N SER A 69 -1.31 -5.54 -11.21
CA SER A 69 -2.62 -5.02 -11.62
C SER A 69 -3.06 -5.49 -12.99
N GLN A 70 -2.15 -5.70 -13.95
CA GLN A 70 -2.48 -6.21 -15.29
C GLN A 70 -2.97 -7.66 -15.22
N VAL A 71 -2.26 -8.52 -14.49
CA VAL A 71 -2.59 -9.95 -14.41
C VAL A 71 -3.73 -10.27 -13.43
N SER A 72 -4.23 -9.28 -12.68
CA SER A 72 -5.27 -9.46 -11.65
C SER A 72 -6.61 -9.97 -12.17
N GLY A 73 -6.91 -9.79 -13.46
CA GLY A 73 -8.11 -10.31 -14.12
C GLY A 73 -8.02 -11.79 -14.46
N THR A 74 -6.81 -12.33 -14.61
CA THR A 74 -6.57 -13.70 -15.06
C THR A 74 -5.98 -14.59 -13.95
N SER A 75 -5.26 -14.02 -12.97
CA SER A 75 -4.65 -14.79 -11.88
C SER A 75 -4.48 -13.99 -10.59
N LYS A 76 -5.30 -14.32 -9.59
CA LYS A 76 -5.15 -13.78 -8.22
C LYS A 76 -3.87 -14.23 -7.54
N LYS A 77 -3.40 -15.44 -7.83
CA LYS A 77 -2.14 -15.95 -7.30
C LYS A 77 -0.96 -15.10 -7.78
N MET A 78 -0.94 -14.74 -9.06
CA MET A 78 0.13 -13.92 -9.63
C MET A 78 0.05 -12.47 -9.16
N GLU A 79 -1.16 -11.91 -9.09
CA GLU A 79 -1.40 -10.58 -8.50
C GLU A 79 -0.79 -10.47 -7.09
N LEU A 80 -1.13 -11.41 -6.20
CA LEU A 80 -0.62 -11.42 -4.83
C LEU A 80 0.91 -11.55 -4.77
N LYS A 81 1.48 -12.40 -5.63
CA LYS A 81 2.93 -12.58 -5.70
C LYS A 81 3.63 -11.27 -6.09
N LEU A 82 3.18 -10.61 -7.16
CA LEU A 82 3.80 -9.39 -7.67
C LEU A 82 3.61 -8.22 -6.69
N VAL A 83 2.45 -8.09 -6.06
CA VAL A 83 2.24 -7.09 -5.00
C VAL A 83 3.18 -7.36 -3.80
N GLY A 84 3.42 -8.62 -3.46
CA GLY A 84 4.39 -9.02 -2.43
C GLY A 84 5.83 -8.61 -2.78
N VAL A 85 6.26 -8.87 -4.03
CA VAL A 85 7.59 -8.44 -4.52
C VAL A 85 7.70 -6.92 -4.51
N ALA A 86 6.67 -6.21 -4.96
CA ALA A 86 6.66 -4.75 -4.95
C ALA A 86 6.84 -4.19 -3.54
N ARG A 87 6.14 -4.76 -2.55
CA ARG A 87 6.28 -4.38 -1.15
C ARG A 87 7.70 -4.61 -0.65
N ALA A 88 8.28 -5.78 -0.90
CA ALA A 88 9.64 -6.09 -0.49
C ALA A 88 10.66 -5.11 -1.09
N SER A 89 10.58 -4.82 -2.39
CA SER A 89 11.49 -3.85 -3.04
C SER A 89 11.36 -2.43 -2.48
N LEU A 90 10.15 -1.98 -2.10
CA LEU A 90 9.97 -0.67 -1.47
C LEU A 90 10.43 -0.64 -0.01
N GLU A 91 10.38 -1.77 0.69
CA GLU A 91 10.93 -1.92 2.05
C GLU A 91 12.47 -1.90 2.04
N GLU A 92 13.09 -2.58 1.07
CA GLU A 92 14.54 -2.51 0.83
C GLU A 92 14.98 -1.07 0.57
N LEU A 93 14.30 -0.38 -0.36
CA LEU A 93 14.59 1.03 -0.66
C LEU A 93 14.45 1.95 0.57
N LEU A 94 13.44 1.72 1.41
CA LEU A 94 13.30 2.48 2.66
C LEU A 94 14.49 2.24 3.60
N GLY A 95 14.94 0.99 3.70
CA GLY A 95 16.16 0.63 4.43
C GLY A 95 17.37 1.39 3.92
N ASP A 96 17.58 1.45 2.60
CA ASP A 96 18.70 2.18 1.99
C ASP A 96 18.69 3.68 2.35
N TYR A 97 17.51 4.32 2.33
CA TYR A 97 17.38 5.72 2.78
C TYR A 97 17.72 5.89 4.26
N GLN A 98 17.26 4.97 5.11
CA GLN A 98 17.54 5.00 6.54
C GLN A 98 19.03 4.81 6.83
N ASP A 99 19.68 3.90 6.11
CA ASP A 99 21.11 3.66 6.22
C ASP A 99 21.92 4.86 5.73
N PHE A 100 21.53 5.49 4.61
CA PHE A 100 22.17 6.72 4.16
C PHE A 100 22.15 7.81 5.23
N LEU A 101 21.00 8.03 5.87
CA LEU A 101 20.85 9.05 6.92
C LEU A 101 21.71 8.68 8.14
N ARG A 102 21.59 7.44 8.62
CA ARG A 102 22.29 6.94 9.81
C ARG A 102 23.81 7.00 9.65
N GLN A 103 24.34 6.55 8.51
CA GLN A 103 25.79 6.53 8.26
C GLN A 103 26.39 7.94 8.14
N ARG A 104 25.58 8.95 7.82
CA ARG A 104 26.01 10.36 7.70
C ARG A 104 25.64 11.22 8.91
N GLY A 105 25.08 10.62 9.97
CA GLY A 105 24.66 11.35 11.17
C GLY A 105 23.49 12.32 10.93
N LEU A 106 22.69 12.09 9.89
CA LEU A 106 21.54 12.93 9.55
C LEU A 106 20.29 12.43 10.29
N GLY A 107 19.53 13.36 10.87
CA GLY A 107 18.29 13.04 11.57
C GLY A 107 17.15 12.70 10.62
N MET A 108 16.39 11.66 10.94
CA MET A 108 15.12 11.37 10.26
C MET A 108 14.04 12.33 10.76
N TRP A 109 13.37 13.02 9.83
CA TRP A 109 12.29 13.92 10.19
C TRP A 109 11.02 13.15 10.57
N PRO A 110 10.37 13.49 11.70
CA PRO A 110 9.04 12.99 11.99
C PRO A 110 8.02 13.58 11.00
N LYS A 111 6.85 12.93 10.89
CA LYS A 111 5.82 13.28 9.89
C LYS A 111 5.27 14.71 10.05
N ASP A 112 5.34 15.25 11.25
CA ASP A 112 4.86 16.58 11.62
C ASP A 112 5.92 17.67 11.40
N HIS A 113 7.17 17.31 11.09
CA HIS A 113 8.25 18.26 10.84
C HIS A 113 7.89 19.24 9.70
N PRO A 114 8.16 20.55 9.83
CA PRO A 114 7.79 21.54 8.82
C PRO A 114 8.28 21.18 7.42
N MET A 115 9.54 20.72 7.30
CA MET A 115 10.10 20.30 6.00
C MET A 115 9.41 19.04 5.44
N ALA A 116 8.95 18.11 6.28
CA ALA A 116 8.20 16.94 5.81
C ALA A 116 6.84 17.34 5.22
N ARG A 117 6.27 18.46 5.67
CA ARG A 117 5.02 19.02 5.12
C ARG A 117 5.20 19.81 3.82
N THR A 118 6.44 20.21 3.49
CA THR A 118 6.73 20.92 2.23
C THR A 118 6.77 19.99 1.02
N VAL A 119 7.05 18.69 1.25
CA VAL A 119 6.86 17.68 0.21
C VAL A 119 5.38 17.70 -0.13
N PRO A 120 5.00 18.01 -1.38
CA PRO A 120 3.60 18.19 -1.74
C PRO A 120 2.78 17.02 -1.21
N PRO A 121 1.67 17.28 -0.50
CA PRO A 121 0.78 16.20 -0.15
C PRO A 121 0.43 15.48 -1.43
N ARG A 122 0.46 14.14 -1.37
CA ARG A 122 -0.05 13.18 -2.35
C ARG A 122 -0.71 13.85 -3.57
N PRO A 123 -0.31 13.53 -4.82
CA PRO A 123 -1.10 13.90 -6.01
C PRO A 123 -2.57 13.81 -5.65
N SER A 124 -3.37 14.86 -5.88
CA SER A 124 -4.72 15.03 -5.32
C SER A 124 -5.62 13.87 -5.73
N PHE A 125 -5.49 12.74 -5.04
CA PHE A 125 -6.12 11.52 -5.44
C PHE A 125 -7.55 11.63 -4.96
N SER A 126 -8.47 11.94 -5.85
CA SER A 126 -9.89 11.84 -5.56
C SER A 126 -10.14 10.50 -4.85
N ARG A 127 -10.81 10.52 -3.69
CA ARG A 127 -11.23 9.29 -3.01
C ARG A 127 -12.40 8.71 -3.81
N ASN A 128 -12.11 8.08 -4.94
CA ASN A 128 -13.08 7.22 -5.61
C ASN A 128 -13.15 5.89 -4.85
N ARG A 129 -13.90 5.86 -3.74
CA ARG A 129 -14.46 4.59 -3.25
C ARG A 129 -15.54 4.19 -4.26
N THR A 130 -15.18 3.39 -5.27
CA THR A 130 -16.16 2.88 -6.24
C THR A 130 -16.96 1.68 -5.73
N ASN A 131 -16.75 1.23 -4.48
CA ASN A 131 -17.60 0.24 -3.85
C ASN A 131 -18.05 0.75 -2.48
N PRO A 132 -19.36 0.95 -2.22
CA PRO A 132 -19.84 1.00 -0.85
C PRO A 132 -19.47 -0.31 -0.15
N PRO A 133 -19.16 -0.29 1.16
CA PRO A 133 -19.08 -1.54 1.91
C PRO A 133 -20.40 -2.28 1.70
N LYS A 134 -20.33 -3.56 1.28
CA LYS A 134 -21.52 -4.41 1.26
C LYS A 134 -22.17 -4.31 2.65
N PRO A 135 -23.49 -4.12 2.76
CA PRO A 135 -24.14 -4.17 4.04
C PRO A 135 -23.71 -5.46 4.74
N VAL A 136 -23.26 -5.34 5.98
CA VAL A 136 -23.00 -6.50 6.83
C VAL A 136 -24.35 -7.20 6.94
N THR A 137 -24.54 -8.27 6.17
CA THR A 137 -25.66 -9.18 6.40
C THR A 137 -25.47 -9.73 7.81
N PRO A 138 -26.44 -9.56 8.72
CA PRO A 138 -26.35 -10.16 10.04
C PRO A 138 -26.14 -11.67 9.88
N PRO A 139 -25.35 -12.31 10.76
CA PRO A 139 -25.12 -13.73 10.68
C PRO A 139 -26.45 -14.48 10.66
N HIS A 140 -26.57 -15.43 9.74
CA HIS A 140 -27.70 -16.35 9.69
C HIS A 140 -27.75 -17.11 11.03
N PRO A 141 -28.93 -17.32 11.65
CA PRO A 141 -29.05 -17.87 13.00
C PRO A 141 -28.53 -19.31 13.20
N SER A 142 -27.88 -19.91 12.20
CA SER A 142 -27.31 -21.25 12.25
C SER A 142 -25.83 -21.32 12.68
N ASP A 143 -25.10 -20.20 12.78
CA ASP A 143 -23.66 -20.23 13.12
C ASP A 143 -23.36 -20.06 14.62
N SER A 144 -24.24 -20.57 15.49
CA SER A 144 -24.11 -20.47 16.97
C SER A 144 -23.25 -21.56 17.61
N SER A 145 -22.45 -22.33 16.86
CA SER A 145 -21.73 -23.49 17.43
C SER A 145 -20.24 -23.29 17.72
N ASN A 146 -19.65 -22.11 17.48
CA ASN A 146 -18.24 -21.88 17.81
C ASN A 146 -18.01 -20.55 18.56
N ALA A 147 -18.56 -20.42 19.77
CA ALA A 147 -18.14 -19.39 20.70
C ALA A 147 -17.02 -19.94 21.61
N LEU A 148 -15.82 -19.33 21.56
CA LEU A 148 -14.79 -19.52 22.57
C LEU A 148 -15.29 -19.02 23.94
N PRO A 149 -14.97 -19.69 25.06
CA PRO A 149 -15.31 -19.18 26.38
C PRO A 149 -14.51 -17.90 26.72
N PRO A 150 -15.10 -16.97 27.49
CA PRO A 150 -14.43 -15.72 27.87
C PRO A 150 -13.27 -15.96 28.84
N LYS A 151 -12.14 -15.27 28.60
CA LYS A 151 -10.99 -15.26 29.52
C LYS A 151 -11.38 -14.58 30.84
N LEU A 152 -11.15 -15.27 31.96
CA LEU A 152 -11.25 -14.74 33.31
C LEU A 152 -10.33 -13.52 33.47
N GLY A 153 -10.90 -12.38 33.87
CA GLY A 153 -10.17 -11.13 34.05
C GLY A 153 -9.20 -11.18 35.24
N THR A 154 -7.97 -10.71 35.04
CA THR A 154 -7.00 -10.45 36.10
C THR A 154 -7.39 -9.17 36.84
N ALA A 155 -7.59 -9.27 38.16
CA ALA A 155 -7.90 -8.15 39.03
C ALA A 155 -6.71 -7.16 39.12
N GLN A 156 -6.97 -5.87 38.95
CA GLN A 156 -6.04 -4.77 39.24
C GLN A 156 -6.11 -4.42 40.73
N PRO A 157 -4.96 -4.21 41.43
CA PRO A 157 -4.97 -3.83 42.84
C PRO A 157 -5.40 -2.36 43.04
N LYS A 158 -6.21 -2.14 44.08
CA LYS A 158 -6.76 -0.84 44.51
C LYS A 158 -5.65 0.03 45.12
N PRO A 159 -5.57 1.34 44.82
CA PRO A 159 -4.61 2.24 45.46
C PRO A 159 -5.01 2.56 46.91
N PRO A 160 -4.04 2.82 47.81
CA PRO A 160 -4.32 3.18 49.20
C PRO A 160 -4.89 4.60 49.33
N ASN A 161 -5.81 4.79 50.28
CA ASN A 161 -6.40 6.09 50.62
C ASN A 161 -5.42 6.93 51.48
N PRO A 162 -5.40 8.27 51.33
CA PRO A 162 -4.53 9.12 52.12
C PRO A 162 -5.11 9.47 53.50
N SER A 163 -4.18 9.46 54.48
CA SER A 163 -4.23 9.95 55.87
C SER A 163 -5.12 9.21 56.88
#